data_AF-A0A7S2W9P8-F1
#
_entry.id   AF-A0A7S2W9P8-F1
#
_cell.length_a   1.000
_cell.length_b   1.000
_cell.length_c   1.000
_cell.angle_alpha   90.00
_cell.angle_beta   90.00
_cell.angle_gamma   90.00
#
_symmetry.space_group_name_H-M   'P 1'
#
loop_
_entity.id
_entity.type
_entity.pdbx_description
1 polymer ?
#
loop_
_entity_poly.entity_id
_entity_poly.type
_entity_poly.pdbx_seq_one_letter_code
_entity_poly.pdbx_strand_id
1 'polypeptide(L)'
;MIPVHEVLQRIQWDPALDSKDFTVWYKDRYQNDDKLLSSSFDAPNVSVKGKEPLFVKAIPPHRIQAIQYKTDYILWDKQARIYNDDILLLYPPPTTSTSSISSI
;
A
#
# COMPACT_ATOMS: atom_id res chain seq x y z
N MET A 1 10.01 -7.72 12.55
CA MET A 1 9.27 -7.31 11.33
C MET A 1 7.90 -6.83 11.78
N ILE A 2 7.49 -5.64 11.34
CA ILE A 2 6.19 -5.07 11.71
C ILE A 2 5.06 -5.94 11.12
N PRO A 3 3.97 -6.22 11.86
CA PRO A 3 2.89 -7.01 11.32
C PRO A 3 2.09 -6.20 10.29
N VAL A 4 1.71 -6.84 9.18
CA VAL A 4 1.13 -6.15 8.00
C VAL A 4 -0.06 -5.23 8.32
N HIS A 5 -0.87 -5.55 9.32
CA HIS A 5 -2.02 -4.71 9.70
C HIS A 5 -1.61 -3.30 10.16
N GLU A 6 -0.45 -3.13 10.80
CA GLU A 6 0.05 -1.82 11.23
C GLU A 6 0.49 -1.01 10.01
N VAL A 7 1.09 -1.66 9.01
CA VAL A 7 1.47 -1.03 7.74
C VAL A 7 0.23 -0.55 6.98
N LEU A 8 -0.81 -1.38 6.90
CA LEU A 8 -2.08 -1.00 6.26
C LEU A 8 -2.77 0.16 6.98
N GLN A 9 -2.77 0.15 8.32
CA GLN A 9 -3.33 1.26 9.10
C GLN A 9 -2.57 2.56 8.83
N ARG A 10 -1.24 2.49 8.73
CA ARG A 10 -0.44 3.67 8.43
C ARG A 10 -0.75 4.25 7.06
N ILE A 11 -0.79 3.43 6.02
CA ILE A 11 -1.18 3.87 4.66
C ILE A 11 -2.60 4.46 4.65
N GLN A 12 -3.51 3.92 5.45
CA GLN A 12 -4.90 4.38 5.49
C GLN A 12 -5.08 5.73 6.18
N TRP A 13 -4.39 5.93 7.30
CA TRP A 13 -4.68 7.04 8.22
C TRP A 13 -3.63 8.14 8.22
N ASP A 14 -2.44 7.91 7.66
CA ASP A 14 -1.41 8.92 7.54
C ASP A 14 -1.78 9.88 6.39
N PRO A 15 -2.18 11.13 6.69
CA PRO A 15 -2.61 12.08 5.68
C PRO A 15 -1.47 12.55 4.78
N ALA A 16 -0.21 12.28 5.16
CA ALA A 16 0.91 12.54 4.28
C ALA A 16 0.83 11.61 3.07
N LEU A 17 0.44 10.35 3.24
CA LEU A 17 0.54 9.32 2.19
C LEU A 17 -0.65 9.34 1.22
N ASP A 18 -0.38 9.25 -0.08
CA ASP A 18 -1.43 8.93 -1.06
C ASP A 18 -1.57 7.41 -1.18
N SER A 19 -2.72 6.89 -0.74
CA SER A 19 -3.06 5.47 -0.87
C SER A 19 -2.93 4.91 -2.30
N LYS A 20 -3.08 5.74 -3.34
CA LYS A 20 -2.93 5.34 -4.75
C LYS A 20 -1.52 4.92 -5.12
N ASP A 21 -0.53 5.40 -4.38
CA ASP A 21 0.86 5.04 -4.60
C ASP A 21 1.17 3.62 -4.10
N PHE A 22 0.23 2.91 -3.48
CA PHE A 22 0.49 1.60 -2.88
C PHE A 22 -0.20 0.46 -3.63
N THR A 23 0.58 -0.60 -3.88
CA THR A 23 0.09 -1.85 -4.45
C THR A 23 0.25 -2.98 -3.44
N VAL A 24 -0.82 -3.72 -3.19
CA VAL A 24 -0.83 -4.85 -2.26
C VAL A 24 -0.83 -6.16 -3.03
N TRP A 25 0.15 -7.00 -2.73
CA TRP A 25 0.32 -8.32 -3.30
C TRP A 25 -0.20 -9.38 -2.33
N TYR A 26 -1.10 -10.25 -2.79
CA TYR A 26 -1.79 -11.23 -1.97
C TYR A 26 -2.06 -12.53 -2.72
N LYS A 27 -2.26 -13.61 -1.98
CA LYS A 27 -2.64 -14.92 -2.54
C LYS A 27 -4.16 -15.06 -2.62
N ASP A 28 -4.68 -15.68 -3.70
CA ASP A 28 -6.09 -16.04 -3.79
C ASP A 28 -6.39 -17.50 -3.42
N ARG A 29 -7.46 -17.72 -2.65
CA ARG A 29 -7.91 -19.04 -2.19
C ARG A 29 -8.73 -19.80 -3.24
N TYR A 30 -9.23 -19.09 -4.26
CA TYR A 30 -10.11 -19.65 -5.28
C TYR A 30 -9.38 -19.94 -6.59
N GLN A 31 -8.36 -19.15 -6.91
CA GLN A 31 -7.48 -19.40 -8.05
C GLN A 31 -6.11 -19.84 -7.53
N ASN A 32 -5.92 -21.16 -7.32
CA ASN A 32 -4.65 -21.85 -7.03
C ASN A 32 -3.69 -21.13 -6.06
N ASP A 33 -3.46 -21.71 -4.87
CA ASP A 33 -2.69 -21.17 -3.73
C ASP A 33 -1.25 -20.62 -4.01
N ASP A 34 -0.76 -20.75 -5.25
CA ASP A 34 0.56 -20.29 -5.70
C ASP A 34 0.53 -19.01 -6.54
N LYS A 35 -0.64 -18.54 -7.02
CA LYS A 35 -0.68 -17.31 -7.81
C LYS A 35 -0.78 -16.07 -6.91
N LEU A 36 0.24 -15.22 -7.01
CA LEU A 36 0.23 -13.86 -6.47
C LEU A 36 -0.62 -12.97 -7.36
N LEU A 37 -1.60 -12.32 -6.75
CA LEU A 37 -2.39 -11.25 -7.34
C LEU A 37 -1.96 -9.92 -6.73
N SER A 38 -2.18 -8.84 -7.46
CA SER A 38 -1.97 -7.48 -6.98
C SER A 38 -3.25 -6.66 -7.09
N SER A 39 -3.37 -5.65 -6.24
CA SER A 39 -4.42 -4.65 -6.31
C SER A 39 -3.92 -3.32 -5.77
N SER A 40 -4.42 -2.21 -6.33
CA SER A 40 -4.21 -0.89 -5.74
C SER A 40 -4.81 -0.84 -4.34
N PHE A 41 -4.20 -0.10 -3.42
CA PHE A 41 -4.70 0.01 -2.05
C PHE A 41 -6.10 0.63 -1.99
N ASP A 42 -6.35 1.62 -2.85
CA ASP A 42 -7.62 2.35 -2.96
C ASP A 42 -8.67 1.62 -3.82
N ALA A 43 -8.36 0.41 -4.32
CA ALA A 43 -9.28 -0.32 -5.18
C ALA A 43 -10.63 -0.57 -4.46
N PRO A 44 -11.76 -0.26 -5.12
CA PRO A 44 -13.07 -0.46 -4.53
C PRO A 44 -13.32 -1.96 -4.32
N ASN A 45 -13.91 -2.31 -3.17
CA ASN A 45 -14.32 -3.68 -2.92
C ASN A 45 -15.57 -4.04 -3.75
N VAL A 46 -15.35 -4.52 -4.97
CA VAL A 46 -16.42 -4.94 -5.89
C VAL A 46 -16.75 -6.44 -5.81
N SER A 47 -15.97 -7.22 -5.06
CA SER A 47 -15.97 -8.69 -5.20
C SER A 47 -16.17 -9.45 -3.87
N VAL A 48 -15.87 -8.86 -2.72
CA VAL A 48 -16.01 -9.55 -1.43
C VAL A 48 -17.32 -9.15 -0.77
N LYS A 49 -18.24 -10.11 -0.59
CA LYS A 49 -19.44 -9.99 0.26
C LYS A 49 -19.01 -9.62 1.70
N GLY A 50 -18.79 -8.33 1.95
CA GLY A 50 -18.27 -7.81 3.21
C GLY A 50 -18.63 -6.33 3.37
N LYS A 51 -18.54 -5.83 4.61
CA LYS A 51 -18.87 -4.43 4.94
C LYS A 51 -17.79 -3.42 4.59
N GLU A 52 -16.61 -3.91 4.16
CA GLU A 52 -15.44 -3.07 3.92
C GLU A 52 -15.51 -2.40 2.54
N PRO A 53 -15.31 -1.07 2.46
CA PRO A 53 -15.38 -0.33 1.19
C PRO A 53 -14.14 -0.54 0.31
N LEU A 54 -12.98 -0.81 0.92
CA LEU A 54 -11.71 -1.02 0.21
C LEU A 54 -11.43 -2.52 0.06
N PHE A 55 -11.03 -2.93 -1.14
CA PHE A 55 -10.76 -4.32 -1.45
C PHE A 55 -9.64 -4.87 -0.56
N VAL A 56 -8.57 -4.09 -0.34
CA VAL A 56 -7.44 -4.48 0.52
C VAL A 56 -7.85 -4.79 1.95
N LYS A 57 -8.85 -4.10 2.52
CA LYS A 57 -9.35 -4.38 3.87
C LYS A 57 -10.17 -5.68 3.94
N ALA A 58 -10.73 -6.11 2.81
CA ALA A 58 -11.43 -7.38 2.70
C ALA A 58 -10.47 -8.57 2.55
N ILE A 59 -9.17 -8.33 2.29
CA ILE A 59 -8.14 -9.37 2.20
C ILE A 59 -7.68 -9.74 3.62
N PRO A 60 -7.76 -11.03 4.01
CA PRO A 60 -7.20 -11.49 5.28
C PRO A 60 -5.70 -11.19 5.40
N PRO A 61 -5.20 -10.66 6.54
CA PRO A 61 -3.80 -10.27 6.70
C PRO A 61 -2.79 -11.38 6.39
N HIS A 62 -3.11 -12.62 6.74
CA HIS A 62 -2.23 -13.76 6.49
C HIS A 62 -2.04 -14.08 4.99
N ARG A 63 -2.93 -13.58 4.12
CA ARG A 63 -2.89 -13.74 2.65
C ARG A 63 -2.03 -12.67 1.97
N ILE A 64 -1.74 -11.56 2.64
CA ILE A 64 -0.86 -10.52 2.10
C ILE A 64 0.58 -11.01 2.15
N GLN A 65 1.30 -10.81 1.06
CA GLN A 65 2.69 -11.25 0.88
C GLN A 65 3.64 -10.06 0.78
N ALA A 66 3.25 -9.00 0.09
CA ALA A 66 4.06 -7.80 -0.03
C ALA A 66 3.20 -6.55 -0.20
N ILE A 67 3.77 -5.41 0.16
CA ILE A 67 3.25 -4.08 -0.13
C ILE A 67 4.36 -3.32 -0.84
N GLN A 68 4.02 -2.81 -2.00
CA GLN A 68 4.89 -2.03 -2.84
C GLN A 68 4.44 -0.58 -2.80
N TYR A 69 5.41 0.33 -2.75
CA TYR A 69 5.21 1.75 -2.91
C TYR A 69 5.74 2.16 -4.28
N LYS A 70 4.87 2.79 -5.06
CA LYS A 70 5.05 3.04 -6.49
C LYS A 70 5.45 1.74 -7.21
N THR A 71 6.12 1.83 -8.34
CA THR A 71 6.54 0.65 -9.12
C THR A 71 7.89 0.10 -8.68
N ASP A 72 8.66 0.85 -7.89
CA ASP A 72 10.10 0.59 -7.72
C ASP A 72 10.51 0.21 -6.30
N TYR A 73 9.68 0.47 -5.28
CA TYR A 73 10.08 0.31 -3.89
C TYR A 73 9.24 -0.74 -3.16
N ILE A 74 9.90 -1.69 -2.50
CA ILE A 74 9.24 -2.62 -1.58
C ILE A 74 9.15 -1.94 -0.22
N LEU A 75 7.92 -1.66 0.22
CA LEU A 75 7.67 -1.14 1.56
C LEU A 75 7.73 -2.25 2.60
N TRP A 76 7.09 -3.37 2.30
CA TRP A 76 6.96 -4.49 3.22
C TRP A 76 6.92 -5.80 2.45
N ASP A 77 7.65 -6.81 2.90
CA ASP A 77 7.64 -8.15 2.29
C ASP A 77 7.73 -9.23 3.37
N LYS A 78 6.79 -10.16 3.35
CA LYS A 78 6.68 -11.26 4.32
C LYS A 78 7.79 -12.28 4.21
N GLN A 79 8.19 -12.64 2.98
CA GLN A 79 9.18 -13.67 2.72
C GLN A 79 10.59 -13.15 2.94
N ALA A 80 10.89 -11.97 2.40
CA ALA A 80 12.18 -11.31 2.58
C ALA A 80 12.33 -10.69 3.98
N ARG A 81 11.25 -10.63 4.76
CA ARG A 81 11.17 -10.01 6.09
C ARG A 81 11.59 -8.53 6.09
N ILE A 82 11.26 -7.83 5.01
CA ILE A 82 11.60 -6.42 4.79
C ILE A 82 10.49 -5.53 5.36
N TYR A 83 10.90 -4.44 5.99
CA TYR A 83 10.04 -3.29 6.26
C TYR A 83 10.90 -2.03 6.20
N ASN A 84 10.60 -1.16 5.24
CA ASN A 84 11.36 0.05 4.94
C ASN A 84 10.55 1.27 5.39
N ASP A 85 10.71 1.68 6.64
CA ASP A 85 10.01 2.84 7.18
C ASP A 85 10.46 4.16 6.55
N ASP A 86 11.71 4.24 6.10
CA ASP A 86 12.25 5.39 5.36
C ASP A 86 11.37 5.79 4.17
N ILE A 87 10.76 4.83 3.47
CA ILE A 87 9.85 5.11 2.35
C ILE A 87 8.64 5.94 2.80
N LEU A 88 8.16 5.74 4.02
CA LEU A 88 7.05 6.49 4.60
C LEU A 88 7.50 7.83 5.18
N LEU A 89 8.79 7.98 5.52
CA LEU A 89 9.37 9.24 6.01
C LEU A 89 9.72 10.22 4.87
N LEU A 90 9.86 9.73 3.64
CA LEU A 90 10.15 10.55 2.45
C LEU A 90 8.90 11.20 1.83
N TYR A 91 7.75 11.14 2.51
CA TYR A 91 6.48 11.67 2.03
C TYR A 91 5.98 12.83 2.94
N PRO A 92 5.46 13.95 2.39
CA PRO A 92 5.35 14.26 0.97
C PRO A 92 6.70 14.39 0.28
N PRO A 93 6.79 14.09 -1.04
CA PRO A 93 7.98 14.48 -1.80
C PRO A 93 8.22 15.97 -1.53
N PRO A 94 9.48 16.43 -1.42
CA PRO A 94 9.75 17.85 -1.24
C PRO A 94 8.97 18.60 -2.31
N THR A 95 7.96 19.37 -1.87
CA THR A 95 7.16 20.18 -2.78
C THR A 95 8.17 21.04 -3.50
N THR A 96 8.34 20.81 -4.80
CA THR A 96 9.00 21.79 -5.65
C THR A 96 8.03 22.94 -5.72
N SER A 97 8.01 23.76 -4.67
CA SER A 97 7.38 25.05 -4.65
C SER A 97 8.09 25.82 -5.74
N THR A 98 7.50 25.81 -6.93
CA THR A 98 7.84 26.75 -7.99
C THR A 98 7.60 28.12 -7.38
N SER A 99 8.67 28.73 -6.86
CA SER A 99 8.70 30.13 -6.53
C SER A 99 8.41 30.88 -7.83
N SER A 100 7.14 31.18 -8.07
CA SER A 100 6.76 32.24 -9.00
C SER A 100 7.32 33.52 -8.41
N ILE A 101 8.56 33.84 -8.79
CA ILE A 101 9.14 35.15 -8.62
C ILE A 101 8.32 36.06 -9.53
N SER A 102 7.30 36.69 -8.96
CA SER A 102 6.67 37.85 -9.58
C SER A 102 7.67 39.00 -9.49
N SER A 103 8.37 39.26 -10.59
CA SER A 103 9.12 40.50 -10.77
C SER A 103 8.16 41.68 -10.68
N ILE A 104 8.44 42.60 -9.76
CA ILE A 104 7.95 43.99 -9.77
C ILE A 104 9.17 44.89 -9.60
#